data_AF-A0A7J7QD29-F1
#
_entry.id   AF-A0A7J7QD29-F1
#
_cell.length_a   1.000
_cell.length_b   1.000
_cell.length_c   1.000
_cell.angle_alpha   90.00
_cell.angle_beta   90.00
_cell.angle_gamma   90.00
#
_symmetry.space_group_name_H-M   'P 1'
#
loop_
_entity.id
_entity.type
_entity.pdbx_description
1 polymer ?
#
loop_
_entity_poly.entity_id
_entity_poly.type
_entity_poly.pdbx_seq_one_letter_code
_entity_poly.pdbx_strand_id
1 'polypeptide(L)'
;MTCRMQKSGRRWLAAAVIFLACIHCHAAQVATNTVISTYGATCHTTDVLEPTSTEQLAKAIKAYARTAAKQPVHIRATHKYYHSTASFPCAAATAGKDDLSTGKSTATTVNILMQRMDRLVAADKAAQTITVQAGMAVSSMIEAAKQQGLAVPLMAVPNYGGLTLGGIMATAATGTGTAGSPSALCDIVTNIQWVDGKGEVHTSERRSPQGKAICGGLGVIGVVTQVKLQLEKPGKVFVRTHARVADTQLLSDIEAMQKVTPHVTVTWRPDLGKYTAHMFTPSALPDPVNATIYQVDRPESDAVLLSQALKDWQNDVHGVNHLLNSAMCQFVVPMSSVDVFWAVDEETNKGAEYALADANSILSSACNGGPDGSCSLMTVGHIGVKDIHFSIDQSKLGEWIADVKEVIDKDLHHSGAGFLDELLHKNKRECLPPGYFWLRFGNPTDDYVALNSAPYKQPVHVQLSLFENRQRDVAPLKHGHVLAILEQLTLCRYRGRPHFGKNFDRTFTYSKCPLADRYPRWTDWTSAAKQHDPQGLFASPLVGSVLHNGMYMLSVALEIRHAAQQMYQHVHANKHKTMPHGWQPGWANRTVLVLVLVHCVMKQHICV
;
A
#
# COMPACT_ATOMS: atom_id res chain seq x y z
N MET A 1 5.23 -60.75 -55.20
CA MET A 1 6.64 -60.33 -55.19
C MET A 1 7.23 -60.69 -53.83
N THR A 2 8.45 -61.22 -53.85
CA THR A 2 9.04 -62.17 -52.91
C THR A 2 9.28 -61.69 -51.48
N CYS A 3 9.03 -62.62 -50.58
CA CYS A 3 9.38 -62.69 -49.16
C CYS A 3 10.90 -62.78 -48.93
N ARG A 4 11.43 -62.16 -47.86
CA ARG A 4 12.57 -62.73 -47.12
C ARG A 4 12.53 -62.32 -45.64
N MET A 5 12.26 -63.31 -44.81
CA MET A 5 12.56 -63.35 -43.38
C MET A 5 14.06 -63.42 -43.17
N GLN A 6 14.55 -62.81 -42.07
CA GLN A 6 15.61 -63.42 -41.29
C GLN A 6 15.31 -63.26 -39.80
N LYS A 7 15.08 -64.40 -39.15
CA LYS A 7 14.94 -64.61 -37.70
C LYS A 7 16.25 -65.22 -37.19
N SER A 8 16.77 -64.75 -36.06
CA SER A 8 17.38 -65.53 -34.96
C SER A 8 18.04 -64.54 -33.98
N GLY A 9 17.84 -64.51 -32.67
CA GLY A 9 17.04 -65.29 -31.72
C GLY A 9 17.50 -64.88 -30.31
N ARG A 10 16.56 -64.41 -29.46
CA ARG A 10 16.40 -64.69 -28.00
C ARG A 10 17.68 -64.84 -27.16
N ARG A 11 17.93 -64.17 -26.03
CA ARG A 11 17.11 -63.78 -24.85
C ARG A 11 18.14 -63.10 -23.91
N TRP A 12 17.90 -61.94 -23.33
CA TRP A 12 17.41 -61.71 -21.96
C TRP A 12 17.66 -60.20 -21.70
N LEU A 13 16.84 -59.57 -20.84
CA LEU A 13 16.83 -58.13 -20.48
C LEU A 13 15.96 -57.23 -21.37
N ALA A 14 14.65 -57.51 -21.43
CA ALA A 14 13.65 -56.49 -21.71
C ALA A 14 12.33 -56.85 -21.02
N ALA A 15 12.38 -57.00 -19.70
CA ALA A 15 11.21 -57.09 -18.82
C ALA A 15 11.21 -55.96 -17.78
N ALA A 16 11.69 -54.76 -18.17
CA ALA A 16 11.78 -53.59 -17.30
C ALA A 16 11.44 -52.24 -17.97
N VAL A 17 10.82 -52.24 -19.17
CA VAL A 17 10.53 -50.99 -19.91
C VAL A 17 9.04 -50.76 -20.20
N ILE A 18 8.16 -51.63 -19.72
CA ILE A 18 6.70 -51.41 -19.81
C ILE A 18 6.14 -51.28 -18.39
N PHE A 19 6.66 -50.30 -17.62
CA PHE A 19 6.02 -49.82 -16.38
C PHE A 19 6.45 -48.39 -15.98
N LEU A 20 7.05 -47.61 -16.89
CA LEU A 20 7.59 -46.27 -16.60
C LEU A 20 7.53 -45.34 -17.83
N ALA A 21 6.33 -45.07 -18.35
CA ALA A 21 6.10 -43.98 -19.30
C ALA A 21 4.65 -43.46 -19.32
N CYS A 22 3.92 -43.62 -18.22
CA CYS A 22 2.68 -42.90 -17.93
C CYS A 22 2.82 -42.09 -16.64
N ILE A 23 4.00 -41.51 -16.42
CA ILE A 23 4.11 -40.34 -15.56
C ILE A 23 3.69 -39.18 -16.45
N HIS A 24 2.37 -38.95 -16.48
CA HIS A 24 1.83 -37.66 -16.83
C HIS A 24 2.66 -36.64 -16.06
N CYS A 25 3.25 -35.70 -16.78
CA CYS A 25 3.80 -34.48 -16.22
C CYS A 25 2.63 -33.70 -15.60
N HIS A 26 2.15 -34.16 -14.44
CA HIS A 26 1.60 -33.27 -13.44
C HIS A 26 2.81 -32.47 -12.96
N ALA A 27 3.13 -31.40 -13.69
CA ALA A 27 3.64 -30.23 -13.01
C ALA A 27 2.58 -29.92 -11.95
N ALA A 28 2.88 -30.33 -10.71
CA ALA A 28 2.06 -30.02 -9.58
C ALA A 28 2.06 -28.48 -9.45
N GLN A 29 1.12 -27.81 -10.10
CA GLN A 29 0.62 -26.55 -9.62
C GLN A 29 -0.12 -26.87 -8.33
N VAL A 30 0.67 -27.08 -7.27
CA VAL A 30 0.21 -26.81 -5.91
C VAL A 30 -0.32 -25.39 -6.00
N ALA A 31 -1.65 -25.21 -5.92
CA ALA A 31 -2.22 -23.90 -5.70
C ALA A 31 -1.59 -23.40 -4.41
N THR A 32 -0.58 -22.55 -4.53
CA THR A 32 0.11 -22.01 -3.37
C THR A 32 -0.90 -21.14 -2.67
N ASN A 33 -1.28 -21.50 -1.44
CA ASN A 33 -2.09 -20.67 -0.55
C ASN A 33 -1.28 -19.45 -0.12
N THR A 34 -0.88 -18.67 -1.11
CA THR A 34 0.15 -17.67 -1.02
C THR A 34 -0.23 -16.49 -1.89
N VAL A 35 -0.10 -15.29 -1.34
CA VAL A 35 -0.13 -14.03 -2.11
C VAL A 35 1.18 -13.31 -1.88
N ILE A 36 1.65 -12.61 -2.90
CA ILE A 36 3.00 -12.04 -2.93
C ILE A 36 2.85 -10.54 -3.12
N SER A 37 3.51 -9.74 -2.28
CA SER A 37 3.68 -8.32 -2.54
C SER A 37 4.62 -8.17 -3.71
N THR A 38 4.32 -7.28 -4.65
CA THR A 38 5.27 -6.89 -5.71
C THR A 38 6.61 -6.41 -5.13
N TYR A 39 6.65 -6.01 -3.86
CA TYR A 39 7.85 -5.58 -3.14
C TYR A 39 8.57 -6.71 -2.37
N GLY A 40 8.15 -7.96 -2.54
CA GLY A 40 8.87 -9.15 -2.07
C GLY A 40 8.34 -9.85 -0.81
N ALA A 41 7.38 -9.25 -0.10
CA ALA A 41 6.74 -9.91 1.05
C ALA A 41 5.85 -11.08 0.60
N THR A 42 6.07 -12.26 1.17
CA THR A 42 5.26 -13.45 0.86
C THR A 42 4.30 -13.72 2.02
N CYS A 43 3.01 -13.85 1.71
CA CYS A 43 1.96 -14.12 2.69
C CYS A 43 1.42 -15.52 2.48
N HIS A 44 1.48 -16.36 3.51
CA HIS A 44 0.90 -17.69 3.49
C HIS A 44 -0.44 -17.70 4.23
N THR A 45 -1.45 -18.34 3.65
CA THR A 45 -2.78 -18.50 4.26
C THR A 45 -3.21 -19.96 4.32
N THR A 46 -4.23 -20.25 5.12
CA THR A 46 -4.81 -21.60 5.16
C THR A 46 -5.65 -21.91 3.94
N ASP A 47 -6.21 -20.88 3.28
CA ASP A 47 -7.12 -21.02 2.15
C ASP A 47 -7.01 -19.82 1.19
N VAL A 48 -7.44 -20.01 -0.06
CA VAL A 48 -7.52 -19.00 -1.10
C VAL A 48 -8.83 -19.18 -1.89
N LEU A 49 -9.61 -18.12 -2.00
CA LEU A 49 -10.87 -18.10 -2.75
C LEU A 49 -10.71 -17.26 -4.02
N GLU A 50 -11.16 -17.77 -5.18
CA GLU A 50 -11.17 -17.03 -6.46
C GLU A 50 -12.61 -16.92 -7.00
N PRO A 51 -13.44 -16.00 -6.48
CA PRO A 51 -14.83 -15.89 -6.90
C PRO A 51 -14.95 -15.37 -8.33
N THR A 52 -15.93 -15.84 -9.08
CA THR A 52 -16.30 -15.35 -10.41
C THR A 52 -17.61 -14.55 -10.40
N SER A 53 -18.35 -14.57 -9.28
CA SER A 53 -19.61 -13.83 -9.10
C SER A 53 -19.83 -13.38 -7.66
N THR A 54 -20.71 -12.39 -7.49
CA THR A 54 -21.11 -11.87 -6.17
C THR A 54 -21.78 -12.95 -5.32
N GLU A 55 -22.60 -13.82 -5.92
CA GLU A 55 -23.33 -14.89 -5.25
C GLU A 55 -22.38 -15.98 -4.74
N GLN A 56 -21.36 -16.33 -5.53
CA GLN A 56 -20.34 -17.28 -5.11
C GLN A 56 -19.57 -16.75 -3.90
N LEU A 57 -19.18 -15.47 -3.94
CA LEU A 57 -18.50 -14.82 -2.83
C LEU A 57 -19.40 -14.78 -1.58
N ALA A 58 -20.65 -14.34 -1.71
CA ALA A 58 -21.62 -14.28 -0.61
C ALA A 58 -21.83 -15.64 0.05
N LYS A 59 -21.98 -16.70 -0.75
CA LYS A 59 -22.09 -18.08 -0.25
C LYS A 59 -20.84 -18.52 0.53
N ALA A 60 -19.65 -18.18 0.02
CA ALA A 60 -18.39 -18.51 0.68
C ALA A 60 -18.23 -17.76 2.02
N ILE A 61 -18.48 -16.44 2.05
CA ILE A 61 -18.43 -15.65 3.29
C ILE A 61 -19.42 -16.20 4.33
N LYS A 62 -20.64 -16.55 3.92
CA LYS A 62 -21.63 -17.17 4.82
C LYS A 62 -21.16 -18.51 5.40
N ALA A 63 -20.38 -19.28 4.65
CA ALA A 63 -19.78 -20.52 5.14
C ALA A 63 -18.67 -20.23 6.17
N TYR A 64 -17.77 -19.28 5.89
CA TYR A 64 -16.75 -18.86 6.83
C TYR A 64 -17.32 -18.23 8.10
N ALA A 65 -18.43 -17.50 8.00
CA ALA A 65 -19.12 -16.95 9.17
C ALA A 65 -19.65 -18.07 10.11
N ARG A 66 -20.07 -19.21 9.55
CA ARG A 66 -20.42 -20.37 10.39
C ARG A 66 -19.19 -21.00 11.05
N THR A 67 -18.05 -20.98 10.37
CA THR A 67 -16.77 -21.45 10.92
C THR A 67 -16.26 -20.52 12.02
N ALA A 68 -16.41 -19.20 11.85
CA ALA A 68 -16.02 -18.17 12.80
C ALA A 68 -16.71 -18.30 14.17
N ALA A 69 -17.89 -18.94 14.21
CA ALA A 69 -18.57 -19.28 15.46
C ALA A 69 -17.85 -20.37 16.30
N LYS A 70 -16.88 -21.09 15.71
CA LYS A 70 -16.16 -22.20 16.36
C LYS A 70 -14.67 -21.93 16.54
N GLN A 71 -14.06 -21.16 15.63
CA GLN A 71 -12.64 -20.81 15.65
C GLN A 71 -12.42 -19.47 14.97
N PRO A 72 -11.32 -18.75 15.24
CA PRO A 72 -11.02 -17.49 14.55
C PRO A 72 -10.90 -17.68 13.03
N VAL A 73 -11.52 -16.78 12.26
CA VAL A 73 -11.40 -16.72 10.81
C VAL A 73 -11.02 -15.30 10.42
N HIS A 74 -9.99 -15.15 9.59
CA HIS A 74 -9.53 -13.87 9.06
C HIS A 74 -9.53 -13.92 7.54
N ILE A 75 -10.14 -12.94 6.90
CA ILE A 75 -10.39 -12.89 5.46
C ILE A 75 -9.93 -11.54 4.94
N ARG A 76 -9.16 -11.53 3.86
CA ARG A 76 -8.80 -10.29 3.15
C ARG A 76 -9.02 -10.45 1.65
N ALA A 77 -9.74 -9.50 1.05
CA ALA A 77 -9.80 -9.37 -0.40
C ALA A 77 -8.50 -8.75 -0.90
N THR A 78 -7.93 -9.36 -1.94
CA THR A 78 -6.60 -9.03 -2.44
C THR A 78 -6.44 -9.46 -3.90
N HIS A 79 -5.24 -9.25 -4.42
CA HIS A 79 -4.71 -9.75 -5.67
C HIS A 79 -3.54 -10.71 -5.34
N LYS A 80 -3.34 -11.76 -6.14
CA LYS A 80 -2.17 -12.67 -6.08
C LYS A 80 -0.85 -11.89 -5.98
N TYR A 81 -0.73 -10.80 -6.74
CA TYR A 81 0.42 -9.90 -6.76
C TYR A 81 -0.01 -8.51 -6.30
N TYR A 82 -0.14 -8.33 -4.98
CA TYR A 82 -0.66 -7.08 -4.44
C TYR A 82 0.43 -6.01 -4.36
N HIS A 83 0.03 -4.76 -4.62
CA HIS A 83 0.97 -3.64 -4.77
C HIS A 83 0.93 -2.71 -3.54
N SER A 84 1.18 -3.29 -2.36
CA SER A 84 1.16 -2.59 -1.06
C SER A 84 2.44 -2.89 -0.28
N THR A 85 3.00 -1.86 0.36
CA THR A 85 4.12 -2.02 1.31
C THR A 85 3.63 -2.39 2.70
N ALA A 86 2.42 -1.96 3.07
CA ALA A 86 1.75 -2.42 4.29
C ALA A 86 1.10 -3.79 4.07
N SER A 87 1.09 -4.61 5.11
CA SER A 87 0.72 -6.02 5.03
C SER A 87 -0.79 -6.29 5.09
N PHE A 88 -1.65 -5.25 5.06
CA PHE A 88 -3.11 -5.40 5.14
C PHE A 88 -3.76 -6.34 4.12
N PRO A 89 -3.24 -6.52 2.89
CA PRO A 89 -3.80 -7.49 1.95
C PRO A 89 -3.61 -8.95 2.38
N CYS A 90 -2.73 -9.22 3.34
CA CYS A 90 -2.48 -10.55 3.88
C CYS A 90 -3.40 -10.85 5.08
N ALA A 91 -4.25 -11.87 4.96
CA ALA A 91 -5.12 -12.28 6.06
C ALA A 91 -4.40 -12.81 7.31
N ALA A 92 -3.16 -13.28 7.16
CA ALA A 92 -2.32 -13.75 8.26
C ALA A 92 -1.45 -12.64 8.90
N ALA A 93 -1.49 -11.41 8.37
CA ALA A 93 -0.55 -10.38 8.81
C ALA A 93 -0.74 -9.98 10.27
N THR A 94 0.39 -9.89 10.97
CA THR A 94 0.53 -9.36 12.33
C THR A 94 1.54 -8.23 12.31
N ALA A 95 1.32 -7.17 13.08
CA ALA A 95 2.24 -6.05 13.16
C ALA A 95 3.66 -6.51 13.55
N GLY A 96 4.68 -6.05 12.81
CA GLY A 96 6.10 -6.23 13.16
C GLY A 96 6.73 -7.57 12.76
N LYS A 97 6.14 -8.33 11.83
CA LYS A 97 6.77 -9.54 11.26
C LYS A 97 6.99 -9.40 9.76
N ASP A 98 8.23 -9.61 9.32
CA ASP A 98 8.64 -9.49 7.91
C ASP A 98 8.31 -10.75 7.08
N ASP A 99 8.18 -11.91 7.72
CA ASP A 99 7.58 -13.12 7.14
C ASP A 99 6.19 -13.34 7.74
N LEU A 100 5.17 -13.29 6.88
CA LEU A 100 3.76 -13.41 7.24
C LEU A 100 3.32 -14.87 7.18
N SER A 101 4.16 -15.78 7.68
CA SER A 101 3.87 -17.21 7.71
C SER A 101 2.89 -17.56 8.84
N THR A 102 2.06 -18.57 8.60
CA THR A 102 1.10 -19.12 9.57
C THR A 102 1.82 -19.95 10.65
N GLY A 103 2.69 -19.33 11.45
CA GLY A 103 3.28 -20.02 12.60
C GLY A 103 2.20 -20.41 13.61
N LYS A 104 2.05 -21.72 13.91
CA LYS A 104 1.20 -22.35 14.96
C LYS A 104 -0.17 -21.68 15.27
N SER A 105 -0.78 -20.98 14.33
CA SER A 105 -2.08 -20.35 14.54
C SER A 105 -3.17 -21.36 14.23
N THR A 106 -4.14 -21.49 15.12
CA THR A 106 -5.36 -22.28 14.88
C THR A 106 -6.40 -21.51 14.07
N ALA A 107 -6.14 -20.23 13.73
CA ALA A 107 -7.03 -19.41 12.94
C ALA A 107 -7.06 -19.85 11.47
N THR A 108 -8.24 -19.86 10.87
CA THR A 108 -8.38 -19.97 9.41
C THR A 108 -8.08 -18.59 8.79
N THR A 109 -7.04 -18.51 7.96
CA THR A 109 -6.72 -17.31 7.19
C THR A 109 -7.06 -17.53 5.72
N VAL A 110 -7.77 -16.57 5.11
CA VAL A 110 -8.31 -16.68 3.74
C VAL A 110 -7.97 -15.42 2.95
N ASN A 111 -7.32 -15.59 1.81
CA ASN A 111 -7.21 -14.50 0.83
C ASN A 111 -8.24 -14.70 -0.28
N ILE A 112 -9.00 -13.64 -0.61
CA ILE A 112 -9.96 -13.65 -1.71
C ILE A 112 -9.31 -12.93 -2.89
N LEU A 113 -8.99 -13.69 -3.94
CA LEU A 113 -8.40 -13.20 -5.18
C LEU A 113 -9.49 -12.65 -6.10
N MET A 114 -9.57 -11.33 -6.17
CA MET A 114 -10.66 -10.66 -6.90
C MET A 114 -10.46 -10.66 -8.42
N GLN A 115 -9.32 -11.10 -8.96
CA GLN A 115 -8.99 -10.92 -10.39
C GLN A 115 -9.95 -11.60 -11.37
N ARG A 116 -10.73 -12.60 -10.94
CA ARG A 116 -11.76 -13.23 -11.79
C ARG A 116 -13.08 -12.46 -11.85
N MET A 117 -13.18 -11.36 -11.11
CA MET A 117 -14.30 -10.41 -11.12
C MET A 117 -13.85 -9.12 -11.79
N ASP A 118 -13.57 -9.17 -13.09
CA ASP A 118 -12.94 -8.11 -13.88
C ASP A 118 -13.76 -7.64 -15.10
N ARG A 119 -15.07 -7.93 -15.13
CA ARG A 119 -15.92 -7.66 -16.30
C ARG A 119 -16.55 -6.27 -16.31
N LEU A 120 -16.74 -5.71 -17.51
CA LEU A 120 -17.73 -4.66 -17.76
C LEU A 120 -19.13 -5.27 -17.67
N VAL A 121 -19.94 -4.80 -16.72
CA VAL A 121 -21.29 -5.31 -16.44
C VAL A 121 -22.34 -4.56 -17.24
N ALA A 122 -22.21 -3.23 -17.32
CA ALA A 122 -23.12 -2.36 -18.07
C ALA A 122 -22.40 -1.08 -18.51
N ALA A 123 -22.87 -0.49 -19.59
CA ALA A 123 -22.43 0.84 -20.05
C ALA A 123 -23.65 1.63 -20.54
N ASP A 124 -23.71 2.90 -20.18
CA ASP A 124 -24.71 3.84 -20.67
C ASP A 124 -23.98 5.10 -21.16
N LYS A 125 -23.88 5.24 -22.48
CA LYS A 125 -23.20 6.36 -23.11
C LYS A 125 -23.97 7.67 -22.94
N ALA A 126 -25.29 7.62 -22.87
CA ALA A 126 -26.12 8.82 -22.71
C ALA A 126 -26.00 9.38 -21.28
N ALA A 127 -26.03 8.50 -20.27
CA ALA A 127 -25.79 8.86 -18.88
C ALA A 127 -24.29 9.04 -18.55
N GLN A 128 -23.39 8.69 -19.48
CA GLN A 128 -21.95 8.67 -19.29
C GLN A 128 -21.53 7.84 -18.08
N THR A 129 -22.06 6.62 -17.96
CA THR A 129 -21.73 5.72 -16.85
C THR A 129 -21.28 4.35 -17.33
N ILE A 130 -20.44 3.70 -16.53
CA ILE A 130 -20.14 2.27 -16.66
C ILE A 130 -20.34 1.59 -15.31
N THR A 131 -20.71 0.32 -15.32
CA THR A 131 -20.69 -0.55 -14.15
C THR A 131 -19.68 -1.66 -14.42
N VAL A 132 -18.70 -1.81 -13.54
CA VAL A 132 -17.60 -2.76 -13.68
C VAL A 132 -17.44 -3.57 -12.41
N GLN A 133 -16.93 -4.80 -12.53
CA GLN A 133 -16.57 -5.60 -11.37
C GLN A 133 -15.30 -5.07 -10.70
N ALA A 134 -15.23 -5.15 -9.37
CA ALA A 134 -14.23 -4.45 -8.56
C ALA A 134 -12.83 -5.09 -8.59
N GLY A 135 -12.70 -6.29 -9.15
CA GLY A 135 -11.41 -6.94 -9.41
C GLY A 135 -10.73 -6.46 -10.68
N MET A 136 -11.41 -5.69 -11.53
CA MET A 136 -10.85 -5.09 -12.74
C MET A 136 -9.67 -4.18 -12.39
N ALA A 137 -8.61 -4.20 -13.21
CA ALA A 137 -7.49 -3.28 -13.12
C ALA A 137 -7.89 -1.88 -13.62
N VAL A 138 -7.23 -0.83 -13.14
CA VAL A 138 -7.47 0.56 -13.59
C VAL A 138 -7.24 0.71 -15.09
N SER A 139 -6.16 0.16 -15.62
CA SER A 139 -5.87 0.23 -17.07
C SER A 139 -6.98 -0.43 -17.90
N SER A 140 -7.45 -1.60 -17.47
CA SER A 140 -8.58 -2.31 -18.10
C SER A 140 -9.89 -1.51 -18.00
N MET A 141 -10.12 -0.79 -16.90
CA MET A 141 -11.29 0.07 -16.73
C MET A 141 -11.25 1.29 -17.66
N ILE A 142 -10.08 1.93 -17.80
CA ILE A 142 -9.87 3.04 -18.74
C ILE A 142 -10.10 2.58 -20.18
N GLU A 143 -9.58 1.41 -20.55
CA GLU A 143 -9.78 0.84 -21.89
C GLU A 143 -11.25 0.46 -22.12
N ALA A 144 -11.92 -0.13 -21.14
CA ALA A 144 -13.36 -0.40 -21.22
C ALA A 144 -14.17 0.89 -21.42
N ALA A 145 -13.85 1.98 -20.70
CA ALA A 145 -14.48 3.28 -20.90
C ALA A 145 -14.24 3.81 -22.33
N LYS A 146 -12.99 3.73 -22.82
CA LYS A 146 -12.60 4.15 -24.17
C LYS A 146 -13.41 3.42 -25.26
N GLN A 147 -13.57 2.10 -25.12
CA GLN A 147 -14.34 1.28 -26.07
C GLN A 147 -15.83 1.66 -26.12
N GLN A 148 -16.37 2.22 -25.03
CA GLN A 148 -17.74 2.76 -24.99
C GLN A 148 -17.83 4.22 -25.49
N GLY A 149 -16.72 4.80 -25.95
CA GLY A 149 -16.65 6.20 -26.36
C GLY A 149 -16.80 7.18 -25.19
N LEU A 150 -16.28 6.81 -24.02
CA LEU A 150 -16.28 7.60 -22.79
C LEU A 150 -14.85 7.81 -22.27
N ALA A 151 -14.66 8.81 -21.43
CA ALA A 151 -13.39 9.08 -20.77
C ALA A 151 -13.54 9.05 -19.25
N VAL A 152 -12.52 8.53 -18.57
CA VAL A 152 -12.43 8.63 -17.11
C VAL A 152 -12.09 10.08 -16.75
N PRO A 153 -12.75 10.68 -15.73
CA PRO A 153 -12.46 12.05 -15.33
C PRO A 153 -10.97 12.26 -15.04
N LEU A 154 -10.46 13.40 -15.51
CA LEU A 154 -9.04 13.69 -15.54
C LEU A 154 -8.42 13.55 -14.14
N MET A 155 -7.36 12.74 -14.04
CA MET A 155 -6.60 12.49 -12.81
C MET A 155 -7.41 11.98 -11.61
N ALA A 156 -8.58 11.37 -11.86
CA ALA A 156 -9.41 10.74 -10.83
C ALA A 156 -8.88 9.38 -10.35
N VAL A 157 -7.82 8.84 -10.96
CA VAL A 157 -7.28 7.51 -10.65
C VAL A 157 -5.78 7.57 -10.36
N PRO A 158 -5.22 6.60 -9.62
CA PRO A 158 -3.77 6.50 -9.41
C PRO A 158 -3.00 6.30 -10.72
N ASN A 159 -1.74 6.74 -10.75
CA ASN A 159 -0.89 6.56 -11.93
C ASN A 159 -0.66 5.08 -12.27
N TYR A 160 -0.52 4.19 -11.29
CA TYR A 160 -0.26 2.78 -11.57
C TYR A 160 -1.54 2.01 -11.93
N GLY A 161 -1.58 1.47 -13.16
CA GLY A 161 -2.77 0.89 -13.78
C GLY A 161 -3.08 -0.54 -13.38
N GLY A 162 -2.10 -1.27 -12.84
CA GLY A 162 -2.25 -2.67 -12.42
C GLY A 162 -3.02 -2.88 -11.09
N LEU A 163 -3.50 -1.81 -10.48
CA LEU A 163 -4.26 -1.86 -9.23
C LEU A 163 -5.73 -2.24 -9.49
N THR A 164 -6.30 -3.10 -8.64
CA THR A 164 -7.74 -3.41 -8.69
C THR A 164 -8.57 -2.26 -8.13
N LEU A 165 -9.76 -2.03 -8.70
CA LEU A 165 -10.66 -0.96 -8.26
C LEU A 165 -11.05 -1.08 -6.78
N GLY A 166 -11.34 -2.30 -6.32
CA GLY A 166 -11.64 -2.58 -4.91
C GLY A 166 -10.47 -2.27 -3.96
N GLY A 167 -9.23 -2.58 -4.38
CA GLY A 167 -8.03 -2.27 -3.61
C GLY A 167 -7.77 -0.76 -3.49
N ILE A 168 -7.99 -0.01 -4.57
CA ILE A 168 -7.89 1.46 -4.59
C ILE A 168 -8.91 2.08 -3.64
N MET A 169 -10.16 1.63 -3.72
CA MET A 169 -11.22 2.11 -2.84
C MET A 169 -10.91 1.80 -1.37
N ALA A 170 -10.45 0.58 -1.06
CA ALA A 170 -10.13 0.20 0.31
C ALA A 170 -8.97 1.02 0.92
N THR A 171 -7.99 1.41 0.10
CA THR A 171 -6.77 2.10 0.57
C THR A 171 -6.80 3.62 0.42
N ALA A 172 -7.87 4.17 -0.17
CA ALA A 172 -7.98 5.57 -0.59
C ALA A 172 -6.82 6.01 -1.49
N ALA A 173 -6.43 5.17 -2.45
CA ALA A 173 -5.44 5.57 -3.43
C ALA A 173 -6.01 6.67 -4.34
N THR A 174 -5.24 7.75 -4.50
CA THR A 174 -5.66 9.00 -5.14
C THR A 174 -4.90 9.25 -6.45
N GLY A 175 -5.47 10.08 -7.31
CA GLY A 175 -4.77 10.79 -8.38
C GLY A 175 -4.40 12.20 -7.91
N THR A 176 -4.77 13.24 -8.66
CA THR A 176 -4.56 14.64 -8.26
C THR A 176 -5.67 15.56 -8.77
N GLY A 177 -6.19 16.42 -7.90
CA GLY A 177 -7.25 17.36 -8.22
C GLY A 177 -7.58 18.27 -7.02
N THR A 178 -7.83 19.54 -7.28
CA THR A 178 -8.25 20.54 -6.29
C THR A 178 -9.51 21.27 -6.75
N ALA A 179 -9.99 22.25 -5.98
CA ALA A 179 -11.14 23.08 -6.35
C ALA A 179 -12.40 22.28 -6.74
N GLY A 180 -12.61 21.12 -6.10
CA GLY A 180 -13.74 20.24 -6.35
C GLY A 180 -13.60 19.28 -7.54
N SER A 181 -12.49 19.31 -8.30
CA SER A 181 -12.26 18.33 -9.36
C SER A 181 -12.01 16.93 -8.79
N PRO A 182 -12.42 15.85 -9.48
CA PRO A 182 -12.12 14.49 -9.02
C PRO A 182 -10.61 14.28 -8.79
N SER A 183 -10.28 13.71 -7.62
CA SER A 183 -8.90 13.47 -7.17
C SER A 183 -8.67 12.03 -6.71
N ALA A 184 -9.73 11.22 -6.64
CA ALA A 184 -9.67 9.82 -6.27
C ALA A 184 -10.80 9.02 -6.97
N LEU A 185 -10.64 7.70 -7.08
CA LEU A 185 -11.62 6.84 -7.75
C LEU A 185 -13.00 6.95 -7.06
N CYS A 186 -12.99 7.07 -5.74
CA CYS A 186 -14.21 7.25 -4.95
C CYS A 186 -14.96 8.56 -5.27
N ASP A 187 -14.34 9.56 -5.88
CA ASP A 187 -15.02 10.81 -6.27
C ASP A 187 -15.95 10.61 -7.47
N ILE A 188 -15.68 9.58 -8.28
CA ILE A 188 -16.44 9.26 -9.50
C ILE A 188 -17.35 8.04 -9.34
N VAL A 189 -17.36 7.39 -8.17
CA VAL A 189 -18.28 6.28 -7.88
C VAL A 189 -19.66 6.82 -7.55
N THR A 190 -20.71 6.18 -8.07
CA THR A 190 -22.12 6.53 -7.79
C THR A 190 -22.81 5.45 -6.96
N ASN A 191 -22.56 4.17 -7.28
CA ASN A 191 -23.10 3.02 -6.56
C ASN A 191 -22.05 1.94 -6.35
N ILE A 192 -22.20 1.19 -5.26
CA ILE A 192 -21.27 0.15 -4.81
C ILE A 192 -22.08 -1.10 -4.48
N GLN A 193 -21.76 -2.22 -5.12
CA GLN A 193 -22.23 -3.55 -4.71
C GLN A 193 -21.14 -4.23 -3.89
N TRP A 194 -21.53 -4.82 -2.76
CA TRP A 194 -20.58 -5.41 -1.82
C TRP A 194 -21.21 -6.53 -0.99
N VAL A 195 -20.35 -7.37 -0.40
CA VAL A 195 -20.72 -8.51 0.46
C VAL A 195 -20.21 -8.26 1.87
N ASP A 196 -21.10 -8.28 2.86
CA ASP A 196 -20.74 -8.07 4.27
C ASP A 196 -20.24 -9.35 4.96
N GLY A 197 -19.86 -9.25 6.25
CA GLY A 197 -19.30 -10.37 7.02
C GLY A 197 -20.32 -11.47 7.34
N LYS A 198 -21.62 -11.22 7.13
CA LYS A 198 -22.69 -12.23 7.23
C LYS A 198 -22.91 -12.97 5.91
N GLY A 199 -22.26 -12.52 4.83
CA GLY A 199 -22.45 -13.03 3.48
C GLY A 199 -23.72 -12.49 2.82
N GLU A 200 -24.21 -11.33 3.25
CA GLU A 200 -25.33 -10.64 2.61
C GLU A 200 -24.84 -9.70 1.51
N VAL A 201 -25.56 -9.67 0.39
CA VAL A 201 -25.25 -8.79 -0.75
C VAL A 201 -25.98 -7.47 -0.54
N HIS A 202 -25.23 -6.37 -0.62
CA HIS A 202 -25.72 -5.01 -0.45
C HIS A 202 -25.47 -4.20 -1.71
N THR A 203 -26.33 -3.22 -1.97
CA THR A 203 -26.07 -2.12 -2.89
C THR A 203 -26.21 -0.83 -2.13
N SER A 204 -25.22 0.06 -2.24
CA SER A 204 -25.19 1.33 -1.52
C SER A 204 -24.82 2.45 -2.47
N GLU A 205 -25.46 3.60 -2.30
CA GLU A 205 -25.01 4.84 -2.94
C GLU A 205 -23.69 5.30 -2.36
N ARG A 206 -22.85 5.94 -3.17
CA ARG A 206 -21.53 6.44 -2.76
C ARG A 206 -21.57 7.32 -1.51
N ARG A 207 -22.61 8.16 -1.38
CA ARG A 207 -22.75 9.14 -0.29
C ARG A 207 -23.48 8.59 0.94
N SER A 208 -23.89 7.32 0.93
CA SER A 208 -24.49 6.68 2.11
C SER A 208 -23.46 6.46 3.23
N PRO A 209 -23.89 6.20 4.47
CA PRO A 209 -23.00 5.80 5.56
C PRO A 209 -22.08 4.63 5.19
N GLN A 210 -22.59 3.64 4.44
CA GLN A 210 -21.83 2.49 3.97
C GLN A 210 -20.80 2.90 2.90
N GLY A 211 -21.18 3.75 1.94
CA GLY A 211 -20.25 4.29 0.95
C GLY A 211 -19.06 5.03 1.59
N LYS A 212 -19.34 5.83 2.63
CA LYS A 212 -18.33 6.54 3.44
C LYS A 212 -17.44 5.62 4.28
N ALA A 213 -17.95 4.46 4.67
CA ALA A 213 -17.20 3.43 5.38
C ALA A 213 -16.39 2.52 4.44
N ILE A 214 -16.74 2.42 3.15
CA ILE A 214 -16.01 1.63 2.15
C ILE A 214 -14.81 2.44 1.60
N CYS A 215 -15.04 3.69 1.20
CA CYS A 215 -14.02 4.55 0.62
C CYS A 215 -12.95 4.93 1.66
N GLY A 216 -11.76 4.39 1.50
CA GLY A 216 -10.64 4.51 2.43
C GLY A 216 -10.79 3.68 3.71
N GLY A 217 -11.78 2.81 3.81
CA GLY A 217 -12.12 2.11 5.05
C GLY A 217 -11.45 0.76 5.23
N LEU A 218 -10.40 0.44 4.47
CA LEU A 218 -9.61 -0.79 4.58
C LEU A 218 -10.42 -2.10 4.37
N GLY A 219 -11.62 -2.01 3.79
CA GLY A 219 -12.48 -3.17 3.52
C GLY A 219 -12.99 -3.87 4.79
N VAL A 220 -13.10 -3.17 5.93
CA VAL A 220 -13.49 -3.79 7.21
C VAL A 220 -14.97 -4.10 7.33
N ILE A 221 -15.82 -3.49 6.51
CA ILE A 221 -17.26 -3.76 6.52
C ILE A 221 -17.66 -4.86 5.53
N GLY A 222 -16.81 -5.15 4.53
CA GLY A 222 -17.17 -6.04 3.44
C GLY A 222 -16.25 -5.98 2.23
N VAL A 223 -16.50 -6.89 1.29
CA VAL A 223 -15.78 -7.01 0.02
C VAL A 223 -16.60 -6.37 -1.10
N VAL A 224 -16.04 -5.36 -1.76
CA VAL A 224 -16.67 -4.72 -2.93
C VAL A 224 -16.59 -5.67 -4.13
N THR A 225 -17.70 -5.88 -4.82
CA THR A 225 -17.80 -6.78 -5.97
C THR A 225 -18.06 -6.04 -7.28
N GLN A 226 -18.79 -4.93 -7.26
CA GLN A 226 -19.05 -4.08 -8.42
C GLN A 226 -19.13 -2.61 -8.04
N VAL A 227 -18.79 -1.74 -8.99
CA VAL A 227 -18.90 -0.29 -8.86
C VAL A 227 -19.50 0.32 -10.11
N LYS A 228 -20.39 1.29 -9.92
CA LYS A 228 -20.87 2.16 -10.99
C LYS A 228 -20.11 3.47 -10.96
N LEU A 229 -19.54 3.87 -12.08
CA LEU A 229 -18.69 5.05 -12.25
C LEU A 229 -19.38 6.08 -13.14
N GLN A 230 -19.29 7.36 -12.74
CA GLN A 230 -19.60 8.51 -13.56
C GLN A 230 -18.36 8.87 -14.41
N LEU A 231 -18.57 8.94 -15.72
CA LEU A 231 -17.55 9.24 -16.71
C LEU A 231 -17.85 10.57 -17.43
N GLU A 232 -16.95 10.94 -18.33
CA GLU A 232 -16.99 12.14 -19.14
C GLU A 232 -17.02 11.81 -20.64
N LYS A 233 -17.33 12.83 -21.45
CA LYS A 233 -17.15 12.73 -22.89
C LYS A 233 -15.65 12.71 -23.19
N PRO A 234 -15.19 11.99 -24.22
CA PRO A 234 -13.80 12.05 -24.64
C PRO A 234 -13.37 13.49 -24.92
N GLY A 235 -12.17 13.84 -24.46
CA GLY A 235 -11.60 15.17 -24.60
C GLY A 235 -10.08 15.10 -24.64
N LYS A 236 -9.47 16.23 -25.01
CA LYS A 236 -8.01 16.38 -25.05
C LYS A 236 -7.50 17.01 -23.76
N VAL A 237 -6.26 16.71 -23.43
CA VAL A 237 -5.56 17.26 -22.27
C VAL A 237 -4.24 17.84 -22.77
N PHE A 238 -4.03 19.11 -22.46
CA PHE A 238 -2.74 19.76 -22.59
C PHE A 238 -1.90 19.46 -21.35
N VAL A 239 -0.77 18.80 -21.55
CA VAL A 239 0.21 18.48 -20.51
C VAL A 239 1.35 19.48 -20.63
N ARG A 240 1.66 20.13 -19.52
CA ARG A 240 2.85 20.99 -19.38
C ARG A 240 3.74 20.47 -18.27
N THR A 241 5.01 20.27 -18.57
CA THR A 241 6.02 19.83 -17.60
C THR A 241 6.99 20.97 -17.31
N HIS A 242 7.22 21.29 -16.04
CA HIS A 242 8.30 22.14 -15.58
C HIS A 242 9.40 21.24 -15.02
N ALA A 243 10.39 20.87 -15.83
CA ALA A 243 11.39 19.87 -15.47
C ALA A 243 12.62 20.46 -14.78
N ARG A 244 13.14 19.76 -13.76
CA ARG A 244 14.44 20.00 -13.11
C ARG A 244 14.60 21.41 -12.52
N VAL A 245 13.50 22.00 -12.08
CA VAL A 245 13.47 23.35 -11.50
C VAL A 245 14.14 23.33 -10.14
N ALA A 246 14.87 24.40 -9.80
CA ALA A 246 15.46 24.57 -8.47
C ALA A 246 14.34 24.69 -7.42
N ASP A 247 14.48 23.99 -6.30
CA ASP A 247 13.43 23.93 -5.27
C ASP A 247 13.38 25.14 -4.31
N THR A 248 14.04 26.24 -4.67
CA THR A 248 14.14 27.47 -3.85
C THR A 248 12.79 28.16 -3.69
N GLN A 249 11.90 28.01 -4.67
CA GLN A 249 10.55 28.61 -4.71
C GLN A 249 9.44 27.54 -4.76
N LEU A 250 9.73 26.29 -4.38
CA LEU A 250 8.83 25.14 -4.55
C LEU A 250 7.38 25.40 -4.11
N LEU A 251 7.17 26.00 -2.93
CA LEU A 251 5.82 26.27 -2.42
C LEU A 251 5.08 27.31 -3.27
N SER A 252 5.70 28.45 -3.55
CA SER A 252 5.09 29.51 -4.36
C SER A 252 4.84 29.07 -5.80
N ASP A 253 5.71 28.21 -6.34
CA ASP A 253 5.55 27.64 -7.68
C ASP A 253 4.34 26.69 -7.71
N ILE A 254 4.16 25.84 -6.69
CA ILE A 254 2.96 24.99 -6.54
C ILE A 254 1.70 25.84 -6.53
N GLU A 255 1.67 26.89 -5.69
CA GLU A 255 0.51 27.78 -5.58
C GLU A 255 0.21 28.51 -6.89
N ALA A 256 1.24 28.92 -7.64
CA ALA A 256 1.08 29.54 -8.94
C ALA A 256 0.51 28.56 -9.97
N MET A 257 1.00 27.32 -10.01
CA MET A 257 0.50 26.29 -10.93
C MET A 257 -0.96 25.91 -10.63
N GLN A 258 -1.34 25.80 -9.34
CA GLN A 258 -2.72 25.48 -8.94
C GLN A 258 -3.74 26.57 -9.30
N LYS A 259 -3.31 27.81 -9.51
CA LYS A 259 -4.16 28.88 -10.05
C LYS A 259 -4.47 28.70 -11.54
N VAL A 260 -3.64 27.93 -12.25
CA VAL A 260 -3.80 27.66 -13.70
C VAL A 260 -4.66 26.42 -13.93
N THR A 261 -4.40 25.34 -13.19
CA THR A 261 -5.17 24.09 -13.28
C THR A 261 -5.29 23.41 -11.91
N PRO A 262 -6.44 22.77 -11.61
CA PRO A 262 -6.56 21.97 -10.39
C PRO A 262 -5.74 20.68 -10.41
N HIS A 263 -5.22 20.26 -11.57
CA HIS A 263 -4.50 19.01 -11.74
C HIS A 263 -2.99 19.26 -11.85
N VAL A 264 -2.32 19.23 -10.70
CA VAL A 264 -0.86 19.39 -10.59
C VAL A 264 -0.26 18.18 -9.88
N THR A 265 0.84 17.68 -10.39
CA THR A 265 1.66 16.67 -9.71
C THR A 265 3.09 17.17 -9.62
N VAL A 266 3.75 17.00 -8.48
CA VAL A 266 5.15 17.37 -8.30
C VAL A 266 5.98 16.17 -7.85
N THR A 267 7.13 15.99 -8.46
CA THR A 267 8.18 15.07 -8.03
C THR A 267 9.35 15.89 -7.50
N TRP A 268 9.89 15.53 -6.34
CA TRP A 268 10.87 16.38 -5.65
C TRP A 268 12.03 15.57 -5.07
N ARG A 269 13.24 16.12 -5.18
CA ARG A 269 14.49 15.60 -4.64
C ARG A 269 15.19 16.69 -3.83
N PRO A 270 14.92 16.80 -2.53
CA PRO A 270 15.56 17.81 -1.68
C PRO A 270 17.08 17.65 -1.61
N ASP A 271 17.58 16.41 -1.63
CA ASP A 271 19.01 16.11 -1.64
C ASP A 271 19.73 16.61 -2.90
N LEU A 272 18.98 16.76 -4.01
CA LEU A 272 19.45 17.34 -5.26
C LEU A 272 19.07 18.83 -5.42
N GLY A 273 18.23 19.37 -4.54
CA GLY A 273 17.69 20.73 -4.62
C GLY A 273 16.79 20.98 -5.84
N LYS A 274 16.12 19.94 -6.35
CA LYS A 274 15.36 20.01 -7.62
C LYS A 274 13.99 19.36 -7.53
N TYR A 275 13.04 19.88 -8.30
CA TYR A 275 11.74 19.27 -8.52
C TYR A 275 11.35 19.30 -10.00
N THR A 276 10.37 18.46 -10.35
CA THR A 276 9.67 18.49 -11.64
C THR A 276 8.18 18.52 -11.38
N ALA A 277 7.46 19.40 -12.08
CA ALA A 277 6.02 19.50 -11.95
C ALA A 277 5.32 19.20 -13.29
N HIS A 278 4.18 18.53 -13.22
CA HIS A 278 3.33 18.25 -14.37
C HIS A 278 1.95 18.85 -14.13
N MET A 279 1.47 19.61 -15.10
CA MET A 279 0.19 20.29 -15.11
C MET A 279 -0.68 19.69 -16.21
N PHE A 280 -1.93 19.39 -15.90
CA PHE A 280 -2.89 18.79 -16.83
C PHE A 280 -4.07 19.73 -17.01
N THR A 281 -4.31 20.21 -18.23
CA THR A 281 -5.39 21.17 -18.52
C THR A 281 -6.29 20.61 -19.61
N PRO A 282 -7.61 20.45 -19.39
CA PRO A 282 -8.53 20.12 -20.46
C PRO A 282 -8.39 21.10 -21.62
N SER A 283 -8.36 20.60 -22.85
CA SER A 283 -8.08 21.39 -24.04
C SER A 283 -9.16 21.19 -25.11
N ALA A 284 -9.52 22.29 -25.77
CA ALA A 284 -10.40 22.30 -26.94
C ALA A 284 -9.63 22.34 -28.28
N LEU A 285 -8.30 22.29 -28.24
CA LEU A 285 -7.47 22.39 -29.45
C LEU A 285 -7.66 21.16 -30.37
N PRO A 286 -7.81 21.35 -31.69
CA PRO A 286 -8.22 20.29 -32.62
C PRO A 286 -7.09 19.43 -33.27
N ASP A 287 -5.78 19.70 -33.09
CA ASP A 287 -4.68 19.07 -33.87
C ASP A 287 -3.47 18.58 -33.02
N PRO A 288 -2.62 17.68 -33.58
CA PRO A 288 -2.71 16.22 -33.49
C PRO A 288 -2.30 15.64 -32.13
N VAL A 289 -2.85 14.46 -31.81
CA VAL A 289 -2.47 13.64 -30.64
C VAL A 289 -1.20 12.89 -30.96
N ASN A 290 -0.09 13.22 -30.30
CA ASN A 290 1.16 12.48 -30.45
C ASN A 290 1.77 12.10 -29.10
N ALA A 291 0.99 12.07 -28.02
CA ALA A 291 1.55 11.76 -26.71
C ALA A 291 0.75 10.74 -25.91
N THR A 292 1.51 9.82 -25.31
CA THR A 292 1.03 8.88 -24.31
C THR A 292 1.70 9.15 -22.97
N ILE A 293 1.15 8.53 -21.93
CA ILE A 293 1.81 8.52 -20.63
C ILE A 293 3.14 7.76 -20.71
N TYR A 294 4.13 8.30 -20.01
CA TYR A 294 5.39 7.61 -19.75
C TYR A 294 5.13 6.23 -19.12
N GLN A 295 5.71 5.18 -19.71
CA GLN A 295 5.57 3.82 -19.21
C GLN A 295 6.51 3.57 -18.04
N VAL A 296 5.94 3.04 -16.94
CA VAL A 296 6.69 2.75 -15.71
C VAL A 296 7.65 1.58 -15.91
N ASP A 297 7.30 0.64 -16.78
CA ASP A 297 8.17 -0.50 -17.03
C ASP A 297 9.44 -0.11 -17.79
N ARG A 298 10.50 -0.86 -17.55
CA ARG A 298 11.81 -0.67 -18.17
C ARG A 298 12.25 -1.95 -18.87
N PRO A 299 13.11 -1.87 -19.91
CA PRO A 299 13.76 -3.05 -20.46
C PRO A 299 14.44 -3.89 -19.37
N GLU A 300 14.40 -5.21 -19.51
CA GLU A 300 15.01 -6.14 -18.54
C GLU A 300 16.51 -5.88 -18.34
N SER A 301 17.22 -5.49 -19.42
CA SER A 301 18.64 -5.12 -19.36
C SER A 301 18.91 -3.95 -18.41
N ASP A 302 18.05 -2.93 -18.45
CA ASP A 302 18.16 -1.75 -17.60
C ASP A 302 17.87 -2.13 -16.15
N ALA A 303 16.90 -3.02 -15.94
CA ALA A 303 16.57 -3.54 -14.61
C ALA A 303 17.73 -4.34 -13.99
N VAL A 304 18.42 -5.18 -14.76
CA VAL A 304 19.59 -5.94 -14.28
C VAL A 304 20.76 -5.01 -13.93
N LEU A 305 21.09 -4.06 -14.83
CA LEU A 305 22.18 -3.12 -14.60
C LEU A 305 21.93 -2.29 -13.33
N LEU A 306 20.71 -1.77 -13.19
CA LEU A 306 20.27 -1.07 -12.00
C LEU A 306 20.37 -1.96 -10.75
N SER A 307 19.88 -3.19 -10.82
CA SER A 307 19.92 -4.12 -9.69
C SER A 307 21.32 -4.22 -9.11
N GLN A 308 22.31 -4.48 -9.97
CA GLN A 308 23.70 -4.64 -9.54
C GLN A 308 24.28 -3.35 -8.95
N ALA A 309 24.11 -2.22 -9.64
CA ALA A 309 24.60 -0.93 -9.16
C ALA A 309 23.99 -0.53 -7.81
N LEU A 310 22.70 -0.78 -7.63
CA LEU A 310 22.00 -0.49 -6.39
C LEU A 310 22.44 -1.44 -5.26
N LYS A 311 22.62 -2.74 -5.56
CA LYS A 311 23.09 -3.73 -4.57
C LYS A 311 24.44 -3.33 -4.02
N ASP A 312 25.40 -3.05 -4.89
CA ASP A 312 26.77 -2.71 -4.50
C ASP A 312 26.80 -1.41 -3.67
N TRP A 313 26.04 -0.40 -4.08
CA TRP A 313 25.96 0.86 -3.34
C TRP A 313 25.25 0.73 -1.98
N GLN A 314 24.20 -0.09 -1.87
CA GLN A 314 23.50 -0.32 -0.61
C GLN A 314 24.29 -1.21 0.35
N ASN A 315 25.15 -2.08 -0.17
CA ASN A 315 26.09 -2.86 0.64
C ASN A 315 27.23 -2.01 1.21
N ASP A 316 27.58 -0.89 0.58
CA ASP A 316 28.53 0.12 1.12
C ASP A 316 27.84 1.03 2.16
N VAL A 317 27.41 0.47 3.29
CA VAL A 317 26.65 1.19 4.34
C VAL A 317 27.43 2.35 4.94
N HIS A 318 28.75 2.22 5.06
CA HIS A 318 29.63 3.24 5.66
C HIS A 318 30.13 4.28 4.67
N GLY A 319 29.76 4.17 3.38
CA GLY A 319 30.14 5.13 2.35
C GLY A 319 31.65 5.21 2.12
N VAL A 320 32.37 4.10 2.33
CA VAL A 320 33.83 4.05 2.14
C VAL A 320 34.21 4.19 0.67
N ASN A 321 33.30 3.85 -0.26
CA ASN A 321 33.52 3.98 -1.69
C ASN A 321 32.98 5.33 -2.20
N HIS A 322 33.81 6.37 -2.12
CA HIS A 322 33.45 7.73 -2.55
C HIS A 322 33.12 7.84 -4.04
N LEU A 323 33.76 7.04 -4.90
CA LEU A 323 33.46 7.00 -6.32
C LEU A 323 32.05 6.45 -6.56
N LEU A 324 31.70 5.35 -5.89
CA LEU A 324 30.38 4.74 -5.98
C LEU A 324 29.27 5.67 -5.46
N ASN A 325 29.50 6.39 -4.36
CA ASN A 325 28.55 7.38 -3.85
C ASN A 325 28.34 8.56 -4.82
N SER A 326 29.43 9.10 -5.37
CA SER A 326 29.36 10.20 -6.33
C SER A 326 28.70 9.78 -7.64
N ALA A 327 29.02 8.57 -8.13
CA ALA A 327 28.40 7.99 -9.31
C ALA A 327 26.91 7.73 -9.09
N MET A 328 26.52 7.24 -7.91
CA MET A 328 25.12 7.00 -7.57
C MET A 328 24.30 8.30 -7.58
N CYS A 329 24.83 9.41 -7.08
CA CYS A 329 24.16 10.72 -7.16
C CYS A 329 23.88 11.18 -8.61
N GLN A 330 24.73 10.82 -9.58
CA GLN A 330 24.46 11.08 -11.00
C GLN A 330 23.48 10.07 -11.58
N PHE A 331 23.61 8.80 -11.19
CA PHE A 331 22.76 7.71 -11.64
C PHE A 331 21.31 7.81 -11.13
N VAL A 332 21.10 8.37 -9.93
CA VAL A 332 19.76 8.57 -9.38
C VAL A 332 18.99 9.63 -10.15
N VAL A 333 19.62 10.54 -10.90
CA VAL A 333 18.92 11.60 -11.66
C VAL A 333 17.98 11.01 -12.72
N PRO A 334 18.46 10.27 -13.76
CA PRO A 334 17.58 9.67 -14.78
C PRO A 334 16.63 8.61 -14.24
N MET A 335 16.93 8.10 -13.04
CA MET A 335 16.13 7.13 -12.32
C MET A 335 15.04 7.75 -11.44
N SER A 336 15.28 8.97 -10.97
CA SER A 336 14.34 9.73 -10.18
C SER A 336 13.41 10.47 -11.11
N SER A 337 12.14 10.54 -10.74
CA SER A 337 11.13 11.17 -11.59
C SER A 337 11.27 12.70 -11.72
N VAL A 338 12.35 13.31 -11.20
CA VAL A 338 12.70 14.70 -11.54
C VAL A 338 13.25 14.81 -12.96
N ASP A 339 13.69 13.71 -13.57
CA ASP A 339 14.10 13.67 -14.98
C ASP A 339 13.04 13.10 -15.93
N VAL A 340 12.00 12.49 -15.34
CA VAL A 340 10.93 11.80 -16.07
C VAL A 340 9.84 12.80 -16.45
N PHE A 341 9.46 12.80 -17.71
CA PHE A 341 8.34 13.56 -18.23
C PHE A 341 7.08 12.72 -18.14
N TRP A 342 5.93 13.35 -17.87
CA TRP A 342 4.67 12.61 -17.80
C TRP A 342 4.18 12.17 -19.18
N ALA A 343 4.31 13.06 -20.16
CA ALA A 343 3.97 12.79 -21.55
C ALA A 343 5.23 12.43 -22.33
N VAL A 344 5.14 11.40 -23.16
CA VAL A 344 6.16 11.04 -24.14
C VAL A 344 5.58 11.14 -25.54
N ASP A 345 6.39 11.61 -26.48
CA ASP A 345 6.06 11.60 -27.89
C ASP A 345 5.99 10.15 -28.40
N GLU A 346 4.88 9.77 -29.05
CA GLU A 346 4.61 8.38 -29.46
C GLU A 346 5.61 7.86 -30.50
N GLU A 347 6.09 8.73 -31.39
CA GLU A 347 6.99 8.33 -32.48
C GLU A 347 8.44 8.16 -31.99
N THR A 348 8.89 9.08 -31.14
CA THR A 348 10.29 9.14 -30.69
C THR A 348 10.51 8.53 -29.32
N ASN A 349 9.44 8.26 -28.56
CA ASN A 349 9.46 7.83 -27.16
C ASN A 349 10.26 8.78 -26.24
N LYS A 350 10.38 10.06 -26.62
CA LYS A 350 11.09 11.08 -25.84
C LYS A 350 10.11 11.86 -24.98
N GLY A 351 10.55 12.23 -23.78
CA GLY A 351 9.77 13.08 -22.87
C GLY A 351 9.45 14.43 -23.50
N ALA A 352 8.20 14.85 -23.39
CA ALA A 352 7.69 16.08 -23.97
C ALA A 352 7.35 17.11 -22.88
N GLU A 353 7.95 18.30 -22.98
CA GLU A 353 7.65 19.41 -22.07
C GLU A 353 6.21 19.92 -22.28
N TYR A 354 5.76 19.93 -23.53
CA TYR A 354 4.41 20.30 -23.94
C TYR A 354 3.85 19.18 -24.79
N ALA A 355 2.65 18.73 -24.47
CA ALA A 355 1.97 17.68 -25.21
C ALA A 355 0.46 17.88 -25.24
N LEU A 356 -0.17 17.48 -26.33
CA LEU A 356 -1.62 17.30 -26.42
C LEU A 356 -1.92 15.81 -26.51
N ALA A 357 -2.66 15.29 -25.53
CA ALA A 357 -2.98 13.87 -25.42
C ALA A 357 -4.49 13.65 -25.31
N ASP A 358 -4.95 12.46 -25.67
CA ASP A 358 -6.27 11.99 -25.26
C ASP A 358 -6.32 11.83 -23.74
N ALA A 359 -7.43 12.24 -23.11
CA ALA A 359 -7.57 12.18 -21.65
C ALA A 359 -7.24 10.79 -21.09
N ASN A 360 -7.81 9.73 -21.68
CA ASN A 360 -7.57 8.35 -21.25
C ASN A 360 -6.10 7.90 -21.43
N SER A 361 -5.37 8.46 -22.40
CA SER A 361 -3.98 8.07 -22.71
C SER A 361 -2.95 8.63 -21.73
N ILE A 362 -3.36 9.54 -20.83
CA ILE A 362 -2.47 10.25 -19.91
C ILE A 362 -2.73 9.97 -18.42
N LEU A 363 -3.70 9.12 -18.09
CA LEU A 363 -4.13 8.89 -16.70
C LEU A 363 -3.24 7.91 -15.94
N SER A 364 -2.88 6.81 -16.59
CA SER A 364 -2.32 5.67 -15.91
C SER A 364 -1.40 4.83 -16.80
N SER A 365 -0.30 4.39 -16.22
CA SER A 365 0.74 3.56 -16.82
C SER A 365 0.72 2.16 -16.20
N ALA A 366 1.07 1.14 -16.96
CA ALA A 366 1.13 -0.24 -16.49
C ALA A 366 2.56 -0.78 -16.63
N CYS A 367 2.78 -1.96 -16.03
CA CYS A 367 3.96 -2.75 -16.34
C CYS A 367 3.68 -3.55 -17.63
N ASN A 368 4.69 -3.71 -18.49
CA ASN A 368 4.67 -4.55 -19.68
C ASN A 368 5.21 -5.98 -19.38
N GLY A 369 5.68 -6.23 -18.15
CA GLY A 369 6.34 -7.47 -17.74
C GLY A 369 5.42 -8.57 -17.20
N GLY A 370 5.84 -9.82 -17.49
CA GLY A 370 5.59 -11.05 -16.73
C GLY A 370 4.15 -11.58 -16.63
N PRO A 371 3.97 -12.91 -16.44
CA PRO A 371 2.64 -13.51 -16.18
C PRO A 371 1.97 -13.04 -14.87
N ASP A 372 2.65 -12.23 -14.06
CA ASP A 372 2.20 -11.66 -12.78
C ASP A 372 1.81 -10.17 -12.86
N GLY A 373 2.01 -9.51 -14.00
CA GLY A 373 1.71 -8.07 -14.20
C GLY A 373 2.67 -7.12 -13.48
N SER A 374 3.79 -7.63 -12.95
CA SER A 374 4.81 -6.84 -12.25
C SER A 374 5.86 -6.28 -13.22
N CYS A 375 6.44 -5.13 -12.89
CA CYS A 375 7.46 -4.49 -13.72
C CYS A 375 8.78 -5.27 -13.71
N SER A 376 9.53 -5.23 -14.80
CA SER A 376 10.85 -5.88 -14.94
C SER A 376 11.83 -5.46 -13.86
N LEU A 377 11.73 -4.21 -13.37
CA LEU A 377 12.46 -3.73 -12.19
C LEU A 377 12.26 -4.61 -10.96
N MET A 378 11.03 -5.05 -10.71
CA MET A 378 10.67 -5.82 -9.52
C MET A 378 10.96 -7.31 -9.71
N THR A 379 10.62 -7.86 -10.88
CA THR A 379 10.71 -9.29 -11.17
C THR A 379 12.13 -9.73 -11.52
N VAL A 380 12.76 -9.06 -12.48
CA VAL A 380 14.12 -9.35 -12.97
C VAL A 380 15.16 -8.59 -12.17
N GLY A 381 14.92 -7.31 -11.90
CA GLY A 381 15.85 -6.46 -11.16
C GLY A 381 15.85 -6.71 -9.65
N HIS A 382 14.95 -7.53 -9.11
CA HIS A 382 14.80 -7.76 -7.67
C HIS A 382 14.72 -6.47 -6.84
N ILE A 383 14.21 -5.39 -7.43
CA ILE A 383 14.02 -4.13 -6.74
C ILE A 383 12.78 -4.25 -5.85
N GLY A 384 12.82 -3.63 -4.68
CA GLY A 384 11.69 -3.37 -3.81
C GLY A 384 11.53 -1.86 -3.63
N VAL A 385 10.39 -1.44 -3.07
CA VAL A 385 10.14 -0.04 -2.76
C VAL A 385 9.85 0.10 -1.28
N LYS A 386 10.55 1.03 -0.63
CA LYS A 386 10.21 1.54 0.69
C LYS A 386 9.45 2.84 0.53
N ASP A 387 8.18 2.82 0.93
CA ASP A 387 7.27 3.96 0.80
C ASP A 387 6.85 4.48 2.17
N ILE A 388 6.91 5.79 2.34
CA ILE A 388 6.11 6.50 3.35
C ILE A 388 5.17 7.45 2.61
N HIS A 389 3.91 7.48 3.00
CA HIS A 389 2.90 8.30 2.33
C HIS A 389 1.86 8.75 3.33
N PHE A 390 1.75 10.06 3.47
CA PHE A 390 0.78 10.70 4.33
C PHE A 390 -0.02 11.75 3.57
N SER A 391 -1.12 12.18 4.15
CA SER A 391 -1.72 13.47 3.82
C SER A 391 -1.65 14.42 4.98
N ILE A 392 -1.36 15.68 4.67
CA ILE A 392 -1.33 16.83 5.57
C ILE A 392 -2.21 17.93 4.97
N ASP A 393 -2.54 18.96 5.75
CA ASP A 393 -3.18 20.15 5.19
C ASP A 393 -2.16 21.03 4.47
N GLN A 394 -2.54 21.62 3.33
CA GLN A 394 -1.68 22.47 2.51
C GLN A 394 -1.14 23.67 3.28
N SER A 395 -1.88 24.17 4.29
CA SER A 395 -1.40 25.25 5.15
C SER A 395 -0.13 24.89 5.95
N LYS A 396 0.20 23.59 6.04
CA LYS A 396 1.39 23.05 6.71
C LYS A 396 2.50 22.63 5.76
N LEU A 397 2.27 22.71 4.45
CA LEU A 397 3.22 22.24 3.44
C LEU A 397 4.55 23.01 3.49
N GLY A 398 4.52 24.34 3.69
CA GLY A 398 5.73 25.16 3.79
C GLY A 398 6.63 24.78 4.96
N GLU A 399 6.05 24.65 6.16
CA GLU A 399 6.76 24.18 7.37
C GLU A 399 7.33 22.77 7.13
N TRP A 400 6.54 21.88 6.54
CA TRP A 400 6.96 20.50 6.27
C TRP A 400 8.10 20.43 5.26
N ILE A 401 8.07 21.21 4.17
CA ILE A 401 9.17 21.29 3.20
C ILE A 401 10.46 21.75 3.88
N ALA A 402 10.37 22.76 4.75
CA ALA A 402 11.53 23.28 5.47
C ALA A 402 12.15 22.22 6.40
N ASP A 403 11.33 21.52 7.20
CA ASP A 403 11.82 20.44 8.06
C ASP A 403 12.43 19.28 7.25
N VAL A 404 11.84 18.93 6.10
CA VAL A 404 12.41 17.90 5.21
C VAL A 404 13.79 18.30 4.72
N LYS A 405 13.95 19.56 4.26
CA LYS A 405 15.27 20.08 3.84
C LYS A 405 16.27 20.08 5.01
N GLU A 406 15.84 20.47 6.21
CA GLU A 406 16.68 20.47 7.41
C GLU A 406 17.19 19.06 7.77
N VAL A 407 16.32 18.04 7.68
CA VAL A 407 16.72 16.64 7.88
C VAL A 407 17.78 16.23 6.84
N ILE A 408 17.56 16.56 5.57
CA ILE A 408 18.51 16.25 4.50
C ILE A 408 19.85 16.95 4.70
N ASP A 409 19.84 18.24 5.03
CA ASP A 409 21.04 19.05 5.24
C ASP A 409 21.87 18.53 6.42
N LYS A 410 21.22 18.09 7.50
CA LYS A 410 21.89 17.55 8.69
C LYS A 410 22.36 16.11 8.52
N ASP A 411 21.48 15.21 8.08
CA ASP A 411 21.75 13.77 8.05
C ASP A 411 22.50 13.30 6.79
N LEU A 412 22.47 14.06 5.69
CA LEU A 412 23.19 13.69 4.46
C LEU A 412 24.30 14.67 4.07
N HIS A 413 24.15 15.96 4.37
CA HIS A 413 25.14 16.98 3.99
C HIS A 413 25.97 17.49 5.18
N HIS A 414 25.74 16.96 6.39
CA HIS A 414 26.50 17.26 7.61
C HIS A 414 26.59 18.75 7.95
N SER A 415 25.59 19.54 7.53
CA SER A 415 25.58 20.99 7.74
C SER A 415 25.46 21.32 9.23
N GLY A 416 26.38 22.14 9.74
CA GLY A 416 26.41 22.54 11.15
C GLY A 416 27.00 21.49 12.11
N ALA A 417 27.67 20.47 11.59
CA ALA A 417 28.40 19.52 12.41
C ALA A 417 29.69 20.14 12.99
N GLY A 418 30.16 19.63 14.13
CA GLY A 418 31.37 20.14 14.79
C GLY A 418 32.63 19.99 13.93
N PHE A 419 33.70 20.74 14.26
CA PHE A 419 34.94 20.81 13.47
C PHE A 419 35.48 19.47 12.96
N LEU A 420 35.45 18.42 13.80
CA LEU A 420 35.94 17.09 13.41
C LEU A 420 35.08 16.41 12.35
N ASP A 421 33.75 16.55 12.43
CA ASP A 421 32.82 15.96 11.47
C ASP A 421 32.90 16.69 10.12
N GLU A 422 32.98 18.02 10.17
CA GLU A 422 33.17 18.86 8.98
C GLU A 422 34.50 18.54 8.28
N LEU A 423 35.57 18.21 9.03
CA LEU A 423 36.85 17.78 8.48
C LEU A 423 36.78 16.39 7.81
N LEU A 424 36.04 15.46 8.41
CA LEU A 424 35.87 14.07 7.93
C LEU A 424 34.89 13.95 6.74
N HIS A 425 33.95 14.89 6.63
CA HIS A 425 32.88 14.91 5.64
C HIS A 425 32.96 16.08 4.66
N LYS A 426 34.05 16.86 4.69
CA LYS A 426 34.30 17.98 3.77
C LYS A 426 34.10 17.55 2.31
N ASN A 427 33.16 18.21 1.61
CA ASN A 427 32.76 17.94 0.23
C ASN A 427 32.05 16.59 -0.05
N LYS A 428 31.60 15.85 0.97
CA LYS A 428 30.77 14.65 0.78
C LYS A 428 29.30 15.04 0.71
N ARG A 429 28.79 15.24 -0.51
CA ARG A 429 27.35 15.43 -0.74
C ARG A 429 26.73 14.09 -1.06
N GLU A 430 26.03 13.51 -0.09
CA GLU A 430 25.33 12.24 -0.26
C GLU A 430 23.92 12.43 -0.81
N CYS A 431 23.41 11.41 -1.49
CA CYS A 431 22.08 11.39 -2.07
C CYS A 431 21.26 10.25 -1.49
N LEU A 432 19.95 10.45 -1.47
CA LEU A 432 19.01 9.39 -1.16
C LEU A 432 19.09 8.26 -2.20
N PRO A 433 18.70 7.03 -1.82
CA PRO A 433 18.51 5.94 -2.79
C PRO A 433 17.64 6.39 -3.98
N PRO A 434 17.77 5.75 -5.15
CA PRO A 434 16.91 6.07 -6.29
C PRO A 434 15.43 6.03 -5.89
N GLY A 435 14.68 7.02 -6.37
CA GLY A 435 13.40 7.35 -5.75
C GLY A 435 13.15 8.85 -5.78
N TYR A 436 12.08 9.28 -5.13
CA TYR A 436 11.62 10.68 -5.12
C TYR A 436 10.51 10.92 -4.11
N PHE A 437 10.33 12.18 -3.74
CA PHE A 437 9.07 12.65 -3.18
C PHE A 437 8.03 12.84 -4.26
N TRP A 438 6.79 12.51 -3.95
CA TRP A 438 5.62 12.75 -4.77
C TRP A 438 4.65 13.62 -3.98
N LEU A 439 4.36 14.81 -4.52
CA LEU A 439 3.33 15.71 -4.01
C LEU A 439 2.14 15.66 -4.97
N ARG A 440 0.97 15.31 -4.43
CA ARG A 440 -0.32 15.33 -5.13
C ARG A 440 -1.33 16.07 -4.27
N PHE A 441 -2.38 16.57 -4.89
CA PHE A 441 -3.36 17.43 -4.23
C PHE A 441 -4.73 16.80 -4.35
N GLY A 442 -5.53 16.96 -3.29
CA GLY A 442 -6.86 16.36 -3.23
C GLY A 442 -7.92 17.35 -2.80
N ASN A 443 -9.16 16.88 -2.79
CA ASN A 443 -10.29 17.57 -2.17
C ASN A 443 -10.67 16.90 -0.84
N PRO A 444 -11.16 17.69 0.13
CA PRO A 444 -11.63 17.13 1.40
C PRO A 444 -12.86 16.23 1.19
N THR A 445 -12.98 15.19 2.02
CA THR A 445 -14.12 14.27 2.02
C THR A 445 -14.69 14.08 3.42
N ASP A 446 -15.95 13.63 3.51
CA ASP A 446 -16.60 13.24 4.75
C ASP A 446 -16.61 11.71 4.99
N ASP A 447 -15.85 10.97 4.18
CA ASP A 447 -15.53 9.56 4.42
C ASP A 447 -14.86 9.37 5.78
N TYR A 448 -15.08 8.22 6.42
CA TYR A 448 -14.81 8.11 7.86
C TYR A 448 -13.33 8.14 8.21
N VAL A 449 -12.51 7.41 7.45
CA VAL A 449 -11.07 7.27 7.68
C VAL A 449 -10.26 7.37 6.39
N ALA A 450 -10.85 7.90 5.32
CA ALA A 450 -10.13 8.13 4.09
C ALA A 450 -8.98 9.14 4.28
N LEU A 451 -7.99 9.04 3.41
CA LEU A 451 -6.79 9.87 3.42
C LEU A 451 -7.10 11.39 3.45
N ASN A 452 -8.15 11.79 2.72
CA ASN A 452 -8.60 13.18 2.58
C ASN A 452 -9.74 13.60 3.54
N SER A 453 -10.07 12.77 4.53
CA SER A 453 -11.24 13.01 5.39
C SER A 453 -11.19 14.36 6.12
N ALA A 454 -12.31 14.84 6.67
CA ALA A 454 -12.33 16.01 7.56
C ALA A 454 -11.34 15.80 8.73
N PRO A 455 -10.62 16.82 9.22
CA PRO A 455 -10.88 18.25 9.04
C PRO A 455 -9.98 18.95 8.02
N TYR A 456 -9.33 18.21 7.10
CA TYR A 456 -8.54 18.87 6.05
C TYR A 456 -9.40 19.82 5.23
N LYS A 457 -8.83 20.97 4.88
CA LYS A 457 -9.45 21.94 3.98
C LYS A 457 -8.88 21.79 2.57
N GLN A 458 -7.57 21.63 2.50
CA GLN A 458 -6.82 21.44 1.25
C GLN A 458 -5.81 20.31 1.49
N PRO A 459 -6.19 19.04 1.31
CA PRO A 459 -5.27 17.94 1.55
C PRO A 459 -4.15 17.89 0.50
N VAL A 460 -2.92 17.70 0.98
CA VAL A 460 -1.73 17.42 0.17
C VAL A 460 -1.21 16.05 0.54
N HIS A 461 -1.08 15.19 -0.46
CA HIS A 461 -0.47 13.88 -0.38
C HIS A 461 1.06 14.02 -0.48
N VAL A 462 1.75 13.76 0.61
CA VAL A 462 3.22 13.78 0.69
C VAL A 462 3.72 12.34 0.77
N GLN A 463 4.37 11.88 -0.29
CA GLN A 463 4.90 10.52 -0.40
C GLN A 463 6.40 10.57 -0.65
N LEU A 464 7.18 9.70 -0.02
CA LEU A 464 8.56 9.41 -0.37
C LEU A 464 8.65 7.93 -0.73
N SER A 465 9.17 7.66 -1.93
CA SER A 465 9.40 6.33 -2.47
C SER A 465 10.89 6.14 -2.71
N LEU A 466 11.50 5.15 -2.05
CA LEU A 466 12.92 4.81 -2.19
C LEU A 466 13.08 3.36 -2.64
N PHE A 467 13.95 3.13 -3.61
CA PHE A 467 14.27 1.79 -4.08
C PHE A 467 15.24 1.08 -3.15
N GLU A 468 15.00 -0.21 -2.95
CA GLU A 468 15.91 -1.13 -2.30
C GLU A 468 16.24 -2.31 -3.22
N ASN A 469 17.46 -2.83 -3.15
CA ASN A 469 17.75 -4.13 -3.71
C ASN A 469 17.36 -5.21 -2.69
N ARG A 470 16.49 -6.16 -3.08
CA ARG A 470 16.00 -7.23 -2.18
C ARG A 470 17.02 -8.34 -1.92
N GLN A 471 18.12 -8.35 -2.66
CA GLN A 471 19.22 -9.31 -2.57
C GLN A 471 20.50 -8.70 -1.95
N ARG A 472 20.41 -7.52 -1.34
CA ARG A 472 21.51 -6.93 -0.57
C ARG A 472 21.86 -7.82 0.64
N ASP A 473 23.10 -7.71 1.09
CA ASP A 473 23.66 -8.57 2.14
C ASP A 473 23.54 -7.94 3.55
N VAL A 474 23.19 -6.65 3.60
CA VAL A 474 23.15 -5.85 4.83
C VAL A 474 21.78 -5.25 5.11
N ALA A 475 21.42 -5.21 6.38
CA ALA A 475 20.29 -4.44 6.91
C ALA A 475 20.80 -3.56 8.07
N PRO A 476 20.33 -2.31 8.22
CA PRO A 476 19.22 -1.66 7.50
C PRO A 476 19.61 -1.08 6.13
N LEU A 477 18.60 -0.60 5.37
CA LEU A 477 18.78 0.12 4.10
C LEU A 477 19.72 1.31 4.28
N LYS A 478 20.64 1.54 3.33
CA LYS A 478 21.50 2.74 3.30
C LYS A 478 20.64 4.01 3.30
N HIS A 479 20.92 4.92 4.23
CA HIS A 479 20.11 6.11 4.58
C HIS A 479 18.65 5.82 5.00
N GLY A 480 18.33 4.59 5.39
CA GLY A 480 16.98 4.22 5.86
C GLY A 480 16.55 4.94 7.14
N HIS A 481 17.49 5.49 7.92
CA HIS A 481 17.18 6.34 9.08
C HIS A 481 16.51 7.65 8.67
N VAL A 482 16.88 8.25 7.52
CA VAL A 482 16.22 9.45 6.99
C VAL A 482 14.75 9.17 6.73
N LEU A 483 14.43 8.04 6.08
CA LEU A 483 13.05 7.61 5.86
C LEU A 483 12.28 7.47 7.20
N ALA A 484 12.91 6.88 8.21
CA ALA A 484 12.30 6.68 9.53
C ALA A 484 12.07 8.00 10.30
N ILE A 485 12.97 8.98 10.15
CA ILE A 485 12.82 10.33 10.72
C ILE A 485 11.65 11.03 10.03
N LEU A 486 11.62 11.03 8.70
CA LEU A 486 10.56 11.69 7.91
C LEU A 486 9.17 11.09 8.15
N GLU A 487 9.10 9.76 8.33
CA GLU A 487 7.87 9.09 8.72
C GLU A 487 7.37 9.57 10.08
N GLN A 488 8.23 9.57 11.10
CA GLN A 488 7.87 10.01 12.46
C GLN A 488 7.53 11.49 12.51
N LEU A 489 8.31 12.33 11.82
CA LEU A 489 8.07 13.76 11.65
C LEU A 489 6.66 13.98 11.09
N THR A 490 6.34 13.34 9.96
CA THR A 490 5.06 13.54 9.28
C THR A 490 3.90 12.96 10.09
N LEU A 491 4.06 11.76 10.65
CA LEU A 491 3.04 11.09 11.47
C LEU A 491 2.74 11.87 12.75
N CYS A 492 3.75 12.31 13.49
CA CYS A 492 3.60 12.85 14.84
C CYS A 492 3.53 14.38 14.89
N ARG A 493 4.48 15.10 14.29
CA ARG A 493 4.51 16.57 14.31
C ARG A 493 3.42 17.17 13.45
N TYR A 494 3.27 16.67 12.22
CA TYR A 494 2.28 17.18 11.28
C TYR A 494 0.91 16.49 11.39
N ARG A 495 0.78 15.54 12.32
CA ARG A 495 -0.42 14.70 12.49
C ARG A 495 -0.89 14.11 11.15
N GLY A 496 0.05 13.80 10.27
CA GLY A 496 -0.23 13.28 8.95
C GLY A 496 -1.00 11.98 9.02
N ARG A 497 -1.89 11.78 8.04
CA ARG A 497 -2.71 10.59 7.94
C ARG A 497 -2.09 9.59 6.98
N PRO A 498 -1.75 8.38 7.43
CA PRO A 498 -1.06 7.43 6.58
C PRO A 498 -2.00 6.87 5.54
N HIS A 499 -1.52 6.76 4.30
CA HIS A 499 -2.17 5.99 3.25
C HIS A 499 -2.07 4.50 3.56
N PHE A 500 -3.20 3.77 3.58
CA PHE A 500 -3.25 2.37 4.02
C PHE A 500 -2.49 1.38 3.11
N GLY A 501 -2.39 1.64 1.80
CA GLY A 501 -1.60 0.80 0.89
C GLY A 501 -0.09 1.09 0.85
N LYS A 502 0.38 1.95 1.75
CA LYS A 502 1.77 2.45 1.84
C LYS A 502 2.23 2.41 3.29
N ASN A 503 3.42 2.92 3.58
CA ASN A 503 4.01 2.93 4.92
C ASN A 503 4.36 1.52 5.42
N PHE A 504 4.80 1.45 6.67
CA PHE A 504 5.14 0.22 7.37
C PHE A 504 4.01 -0.15 8.33
N ASP A 505 3.88 -1.44 8.68
CA ASP A 505 2.86 -1.87 9.63
C ASP A 505 2.95 -1.12 10.98
N ARG A 506 4.19 -0.80 11.41
CA ARG A 506 4.45 0.01 12.61
C ARG A 506 3.84 1.40 12.57
N THR A 507 3.66 2.00 11.39
CA THR A 507 3.06 3.33 11.22
C THR A 507 1.62 3.34 11.75
N PHE A 508 0.90 2.23 11.57
CA PHE A 508 -0.52 2.13 11.93
C PHE A 508 -0.74 1.68 13.38
N THR A 509 0.28 1.11 14.00
CA THR A 509 0.22 0.58 15.38
C THR A 509 1.08 1.37 16.36
N TYR A 510 1.59 2.53 15.96
CA TYR A 510 2.47 3.34 16.82
C TYR A 510 1.71 4.03 17.95
N SER A 511 1.96 3.58 19.18
CA SER A 511 1.19 4.00 20.37
C SER A 511 1.39 5.46 20.78
N LYS A 512 2.56 6.06 20.49
CA LYS A 512 2.82 7.46 20.88
C LYS A 512 2.10 8.48 20.02
N CYS A 513 1.66 8.08 18.82
CA CYS A 513 0.95 8.95 17.90
C CYS A 513 -0.24 8.16 17.29
N PRO A 514 -1.30 7.90 18.08
CA PRO A 514 -2.39 6.98 17.71
C PRO A 514 -3.29 7.51 16.59
N LEU A 515 -3.69 6.64 15.66
CA LEU A 515 -4.48 7.04 14.49
C LEU A 515 -5.89 7.52 14.83
N ALA A 516 -6.52 6.95 15.85
CA ALA A 516 -7.88 7.30 16.26
C ALA A 516 -8.05 8.82 16.48
N ASP A 517 -7.08 9.45 17.14
CA ASP A 517 -7.08 10.89 17.46
C ASP A 517 -7.01 11.80 16.22
N ARG A 518 -6.73 11.23 15.04
CA ARG A 518 -6.62 11.97 13.77
C ARG A 518 -7.88 11.89 12.93
N TYR A 519 -8.81 10.99 13.23
CA TYR A 519 -10.01 10.77 12.43
C TYR A 519 -11.26 11.09 13.26
N PRO A 520 -11.93 12.24 13.03
CA PRO A 520 -13.13 12.62 13.79
C PRO A 520 -14.27 11.59 13.73
N ARG A 521 -14.30 10.79 12.66
CA ARG A 521 -15.33 9.76 12.39
C ARG A 521 -14.83 8.34 12.70
N TRP A 522 -13.76 8.20 13.49
CA TRP A 522 -13.19 6.90 13.84
C TRP A 522 -14.22 5.94 14.44
N THR A 523 -15.04 6.44 15.38
CA THR A 523 -16.08 5.64 16.03
C THR A 523 -17.16 5.18 15.05
N ASP A 524 -17.50 5.97 14.05
CA ASP A 524 -18.46 5.55 13.02
C ASP A 524 -17.90 4.44 12.14
N TRP A 525 -16.60 4.50 11.83
CA TRP A 525 -15.90 3.45 11.11
C TRP A 525 -15.84 2.14 11.88
N THR A 526 -15.44 2.17 13.17
CA THR A 526 -15.38 0.97 14.00
C THR A 526 -16.78 0.41 14.30
N SER A 527 -17.79 1.27 14.42
CA SER A 527 -19.19 0.86 14.61
C SER A 527 -19.75 0.20 13.34
N ALA A 528 -19.46 0.76 12.16
CA ALA A 528 -19.84 0.15 10.88
C ALA A 528 -19.16 -1.22 10.67
N ALA A 529 -17.89 -1.36 11.04
CA ALA A 529 -17.19 -2.65 11.03
C ALA A 529 -17.91 -3.68 11.92
N LYS A 530 -18.24 -3.33 13.17
CA LYS A 530 -18.95 -4.22 14.09
C LYS A 530 -20.36 -4.57 13.61
N GLN A 531 -21.06 -3.63 12.97
CA GLN A 531 -22.42 -3.84 12.48
C GLN A 531 -22.46 -4.81 11.29
N HIS A 532 -21.55 -4.64 10.35
CA HIS A 532 -21.55 -5.39 9.08
C HIS A 532 -20.68 -6.64 9.11
N ASP A 533 -19.76 -6.74 10.07
CA ASP A 533 -18.92 -7.91 10.32
C ASP A 533 -18.90 -8.27 11.82
N PRO A 534 -20.04 -8.75 12.38
CA PRO A 534 -20.18 -8.98 13.82
C PRO A 534 -19.27 -10.10 14.36
N GLN A 535 -18.70 -10.91 13.48
CA GLN A 535 -17.78 -12.00 13.82
C GLN A 535 -16.31 -11.65 13.54
N GLY A 536 -16.03 -10.46 12.99
CA GLY A 536 -14.67 -9.97 12.76
C GLY A 536 -13.90 -10.72 11.67
N LEU A 537 -14.58 -11.26 10.65
CA LEU A 537 -13.94 -11.96 9.52
C LEU A 537 -12.93 -11.05 8.81
N PHE A 538 -13.23 -9.78 8.61
CA PHE A 538 -12.35 -8.85 7.87
C PHE A 538 -11.31 -8.15 8.74
N ALA A 539 -11.37 -8.37 10.06
CA ALA A 539 -10.41 -7.89 11.04
C ALA A 539 -9.26 -8.90 11.22
N SER A 540 -8.38 -9.03 10.21
CA SER A 540 -7.12 -9.76 10.36
C SER A 540 -6.30 -9.21 11.55
N PRO A 541 -5.34 -9.95 12.13
CA PRO A 541 -4.66 -9.50 13.35
C PRO A 541 -4.07 -8.07 13.26
N LEU A 542 -3.45 -7.72 12.12
CA LEU A 542 -2.99 -6.36 11.86
C LEU A 542 -4.16 -5.35 11.77
N VAL A 543 -5.21 -5.62 11.00
CA VAL A 543 -6.39 -4.74 10.88
C VAL A 543 -7.09 -4.57 12.24
N GLY A 544 -7.24 -5.66 12.99
CA GLY A 544 -7.74 -5.68 14.34
C GLY A 544 -6.90 -4.79 15.26
N SER A 545 -5.57 -4.86 15.21
CA SER A 545 -4.73 -3.98 16.01
C SER A 545 -4.98 -2.50 15.70
N VAL A 546 -5.24 -2.14 14.43
CA VAL A 546 -5.61 -0.77 14.05
C VAL A 546 -6.96 -0.40 14.64
N LEU A 547 -8.00 -1.21 14.45
CA LEU A 547 -9.35 -0.96 14.96
C LEU A 547 -9.38 -0.79 16.50
N HIS A 548 -8.58 -1.58 17.22
CA HIS A 548 -8.59 -1.62 18.69
C HIS A 548 -7.53 -0.70 19.35
N ASN A 549 -6.54 -0.17 18.62
CA ASN A 549 -5.53 0.75 19.18
C ASN A 549 -6.08 2.14 19.58
N GLY A 550 -7.38 2.39 19.40
CA GLY A 550 -8.10 3.48 20.08
C GLY A 550 -8.66 3.11 21.47
N MET A 551 -8.68 1.82 21.82
CA MET A 551 -9.30 1.27 23.04
C MET A 551 -8.37 0.43 23.92
N TYR A 552 -7.21 -0.02 23.43
CA TYR A 552 -6.32 -0.94 24.14
C TYR A 552 -5.87 -0.42 25.52
N MET A 553 -5.77 0.90 25.71
CA MET A 553 -5.46 1.50 27.01
C MET A 553 -6.64 1.48 28.00
N LEU A 554 -7.88 1.37 27.53
CA LEU A 554 -9.07 1.34 28.39
C LEU A 554 -9.53 -0.10 28.70
N SER A 555 -9.55 -1.01 27.72
CA SER A 555 -10.05 -2.38 27.93
C SER A 555 -9.09 -3.24 28.74
N VAL A 556 -7.79 -3.22 28.41
CA VAL A 556 -6.77 -3.97 29.16
C VAL A 556 -6.63 -3.41 30.58
N ALA A 557 -6.73 -2.09 30.76
CA ALA A 557 -6.76 -1.49 32.09
C ALA A 557 -8.02 -1.89 32.89
N LEU A 558 -9.17 -2.05 32.24
CA LEU A 558 -10.40 -2.52 32.89
C LEU A 558 -10.32 -4.00 33.27
N GLU A 559 -9.82 -4.85 32.39
CA GLU A 559 -9.66 -6.29 32.64
C GLU A 559 -8.61 -6.55 33.71
N ILE A 560 -7.48 -5.84 33.67
CA ILE A 560 -6.45 -5.93 34.70
C ILE A 560 -6.97 -5.38 36.03
N ARG A 561 -7.77 -4.29 36.06
CA ARG A 561 -8.43 -3.83 37.29
C ARG A 561 -9.38 -4.87 37.84
N HIS A 562 -10.25 -5.45 37.02
CA HIS A 562 -11.17 -6.49 37.48
C HIS A 562 -10.44 -7.72 38.01
N ALA A 563 -9.41 -8.20 37.31
CA ALA A 563 -8.60 -9.34 37.75
C ALA A 563 -7.85 -9.02 39.06
N ALA A 564 -7.26 -7.82 39.17
CA ALA A 564 -6.58 -7.38 40.38
C ALA A 564 -7.54 -7.22 41.57
N GLN A 565 -8.76 -6.74 41.33
CA GLN A 565 -9.78 -6.55 42.36
C GLN A 565 -10.35 -7.90 42.84
N GLN A 566 -10.53 -8.88 41.94
CA GLN A 566 -10.87 -10.26 42.30
C GLN A 566 -9.76 -10.94 43.10
N MET A 567 -8.48 -10.80 42.70
CA MET A 567 -7.35 -11.32 43.46
C MET A 567 -7.23 -10.66 44.84
N TYR A 568 -7.41 -9.35 44.94
CA TYR A 568 -7.37 -8.63 46.21
C TYR A 568 -8.46 -9.13 47.17
N GLN A 569 -9.71 -9.28 46.70
CA GLN A 569 -10.79 -9.82 47.52
C GLN A 569 -10.53 -11.27 47.95
N HIS A 570 -10.00 -12.11 47.06
CA HIS A 570 -9.68 -13.50 47.38
C HIS A 570 -8.58 -13.63 48.45
N VAL A 571 -7.53 -12.80 48.37
CA VAL A 571 -6.47 -12.77 49.37
C VAL A 571 -7.00 -12.22 50.70
N HIS A 572 -7.83 -11.18 50.68
CA HIS A 572 -8.38 -10.57 51.89
C HIS A 572 -9.36 -11.50 52.63
N ALA A 573 -10.17 -12.28 51.89
CA ALA A 573 -11.11 -13.25 52.45
C ALA A 573 -10.43 -14.47 53.10
N ASN A 574 -9.18 -14.78 52.72
CA ASN A 574 -8.43 -15.93 53.22
C ASN A 574 -7.32 -15.58 54.24
N LYS A 575 -7.24 -14.32 54.70
CA LYS A 575 -6.23 -13.86 55.69
C LYS A 575 -6.26 -14.58 57.04
N HIS A 576 -7.34 -15.30 57.37
CA HIS A 576 -7.52 -15.97 58.67
C HIS A 576 -7.46 -17.50 58.63
N LYS A 577 -7.14 -18.12 57.49
CA LYS A 577 -6.93 -19.57 57.44
C LYS A 577 -5.46 -19.88 57.78
N THR A 578 -5.26 -20.45 58.96
CA THR A 578 -3.99 -21.04 59.40
C THR A 578 -3.49 -22.05 58.38
N MET A 579 -2.21 -21.94 58.00
CA MET A 579 -1.58 -22.83 57.01
C MET A 579 -1.53 -24.27 57.55
N PRO A 580 -1.96 -25.30 56.78
CA PRO A 580 -1.67 -26.69 57.12
C PRO A 580 -0.19 -26.99 56.89
N HIS A 581 0.41 -27.79 57.78
CA HIS A 581 1.80 -28.24 57.67
C HIS A 581 2.08 -28.90 56.30
N GLY A 582 2.94 -28.25 55.50
CA GLY A 582 3.42 -28.81 54.22
C GLY A 582 3.87 -27.82 53.16
N TRP A 583 4.13 -26.54 53.48
CA TRP A 583 4.44 -25.51 52.48
C TRP A 583 5.85 -24.93 52.67
N GLN A 584 6.67 -25.01 51.61
CA GLN A 584 8.08 -24.56 51.57
C GLN A 584 8.21 -23.02 51.52
N PRO A 585 9.38 -22.45 51.93
CA PRO A 585 9.58 -21.02 52.20
C PRO A 585 9.75 -20.14 50.93
N GLY A 586 8.91 -20.35 49.91
CA GLY A 586 8.92 -19.57 48.66
C GLY A 586 7.67 -18.69 48.43
N TRP A 587 6.62 -18.83 49.25
CA TRP A 587 5.32 -18.22 48.98
C TRP A 587 5.13 -16.81 49.55
N ALA A 588 5.79 -16.46 50.66
CA ALA A 588 5.73 -15.11 51.22
C ALA A 588 6.29 -14.06 50.24
N ASN A 589 7.33 -14.39 49.48
CA ASN A 589 7.92 -13.49 48.48
C ASN A 589 7.03 -13.29 47.25
N ARG A 590 6.20 -14.27 46.87
CA ARG A 590 5.28 -14.13 45.71
C ARG A 590 4.07 -13.26 46.03
N THR A 591 3.53 -13.35 47.25
CA THR A 591 2.38 -12.52 47.66
C THR A 591 2.75 -11.04 47.77
N VAL A 592 3.95 -10.72 48.26
CA VAL A 592 4.48 -9.34 48.30
C VAL A 592 4.77 -8.83 46.89
N LEU A 593 5.34 -9.64 46.01
CA LEU A 593 5.59 -9.27 44.61
C LEU A 593 4.29 -8.96 43.85
N VAL A 594 3.23 -9.76 44.07
CA VAL A 594 1.91 -9.54 43.47
C VAL A 594 1.27 -8.25 44.01
N LEU A 595 1.40 -7.96 45.31
CA LEU A 595 0.90 -6.70 45.89
C LEU A 595 1.64 -5.46 45.35
N VAL A 596 2.96 -5.56 45.15
CA VAL A 596 3.78 -4.47 44.56
C VAL A 596 3.46 -4.26 43.09
N LEU A 597 3.26 -5.33 42.31
CA LEU A 597 2.84 -5.26 40.91
C LEU A 597 1.44 -4.64 40.76
N VAL A 598 0.49 -5.03 41.62
CA VAL A 598 -0.86 -4.43 41.64
C VAL A 598 -0.80 -2.95 42.03
N HIS A 599 0.08 -2.56 42.96
CA HIS A 599 0.25 -1.15 43.34
C HIS A 599 0.91 -0.30 42.23
N CYS A 600 1.89 -0.84 41.50
CA CYS A 600 2.51 -0.18 40.33
C CYS A 600 1.50 0.01 39.19
N VAL A 601 0.71 -1.02 38.88
CA VAL A 601 -0.32 -0.97 37.84
C VAL A 601 -1.41 0.04 38.16
N MET A 602 -1.79 0.21 39.42
CA MET A 602 -2.81 1.19 39.82
C MET A 602 -2.32 2.65 39.81
N LYS A 603 -1.00 2.91 39.88
CA LYS A 603 -0.43 4.28 39.95
C LYS A 603 0.26 4.78 38.67
N GLN A 604 0.21 4.03 37.55
CA GLN A 604 0.82 4.42 36.26
C GLN A 604 2.33 4.76 36.30
N HIS A 605 3.06 4.31 37.31
CA HIS A 605 4.53 4.38 37.29
C HIS A 605 5.08 3.04 36.78
N ILE A 606 5.77 3.08 35.64
CA ILE A 606 6.63 1.99 35.18
C ILE A 606 7.86 2.01 36.09
N CYS A 607 7.95 1.06 37.01
CA CYS A 607 9.20 0.79 37.71
C CYS A 607 10.01 -0.22 36.88
N VAL A 608 11.27 0.12 36.64
CA VAL A 608 12.32 -0.72 36.01
C VAL A 608 12.59 -1.96 36.84
#